data_AF-A0A844MB92-F1
#
_entry.id   AF-A0A844MB92-F1
#
_cell.length_a   1.000
_cell.length_b   1.000
_cell.length_c   1.000
_cell.angle_alpha   90.00
_cell.angle_beta   90.00
_cell.angle_gamma   90.00
#
_symmetry.space_group_name_H-M   'P 1'
#
loop_
_entity.id
_entity.type
_entity.pdbx_description
1 polymer ?
#
loop_
_entity_poly.entity_id
_entity_poly.type
_entity_poly.pdbx_seq_one_letter_code
_entity_poly.pdbx_strand_id
1 'polypeptide(L)'
;MKSISQLRKELYEIQKRSETAINGIEETNQRWNEQCSPRSLYHQLKVSGTYDKWIQEQIKIQGNRCFNKKCRCLFTEDNPYTIDHVKPLTPKKTPTDPDELWGYTTNTTNNFILLCRACNKLKGNRTDINIWAGWDKTDIQKLRQTSKPQLKTRI
;
A
#
# COMPACT_ATOMS: atom_id res chain seq x y z
N MET A 1 12.89 -47.61 27.53
CA MET A 1 11.63 -46.85 27.32
C MET A 1 11.55 -45.74 28.35
N LYS A 2 11.14 -44.52 27.96
CA LYS A 2 10.91 -43.44 28.92
C LYS A 2 9.69 -43.76 29.79
N SER A 3 9.73 -43.40 31.06
CA SER A 3 8.57 -43.54 31.95
C SER A 3 7.50 -42.50 31.61
N ILE A 4 6.25 -42.78 31.99
CA ILE A 4 5.13 -41.83 31.81
C ILE A 4 5.43 -40.49 32.50
N SER A 5 6.12 -40.51 33.65
CA SER A 5 6.54 -39.30 34.36
C SER A 5 7.56 -38.48 33.56
N GLN A 6 8.54 -39.15 32.93
CA GLN A 6 9.52 -38.50 32.06
C GLN A 6 8.86 -37.88 30.82
N LEU A 7 7.91 -38.60 30.20
CA LEU A 7 7.15 -38.09 29.05
C LEU A 7 6.29 -36.87 29.42
N ARG A 8 5.64 -36.86 30.58
CA ARG A 8 4.87 -35.69 31.06
C ARG A 8 5.74 -34.46 31.27
N LYS A 9 6.94 -34.65 31.84
CA LYS A 9 7.89 -33.55 32.06
C LYS A 9 8.39 -32.95 30.74
N GLU A 10 8.69 -33.81 29.76
CA GLU A 10 9.08 -33.35 28.41
C GLU A 10 7.95 -32.61 27.70
N LEU A 11 6.71 -33.11 27.80
CA LEU A 11 5.55 -32.46 27.21
C LEU A 11 5.34 -31.05 27.80
N TYR A 12 5.50 -30.91 29.12
CA TYR A 12 5.38 -29.61 29.80
C TYR A 12 6.47 -28.62 29.36
N GLU A 13 7.72 -29.06 29.22
CA GLU A 13 8.80 -28.22 28.71
C GLU A 13 8.57 -27.80 27.25
N ILE A 14 8.06 -28.71 26.40
CA ILE A 14 7.69 -28.39 25.01
C ILE A 14 6.56 -27.37 24.97
N GLN A 15 5.53 -27.53 25.81
CA GLN A 15 4.42 -26.59 25.90
C GLN A 15 4.92 -25.21 26.31
N LYS A 16 5.74 -25.11 27.36
CA LYS A 16 6.30 -23.84 27.84
C LYS A 16 7.13 -23.13 26.77
N ARG A 17 7.96 -23.88 26.02
CA ARG A 17 8.74 -23.33 24.91
C ARG A 17 7.86 -22.84 23.77
N SER A 18 6.77 -23.56 23.49
CA SER A 18 5.80 -23.19 22.45
C SER A 18 5.04 -21.91 22.81
N GLU A 19 4.56 -21.80 24.05
CA GLU A 19 3.89 -20.60 24.57
C GLU A 19 4.82 -19.38 24.51
N THR A 20 6.09 -19.55 24.91
CA THR A 20 7.10 -18.48 24.81
C THR A 20 7.30 -18.02 23.36
N ALA A 21 7.36 -18.95 22.42
CA ALA A 21 7.52 -18.64 21.00
C ALA A 21 6.28 -17.93 20.43
N ILE A 22 5.08 -18.38 20.78
CA ILE A 22 3.82 -17.77 20.36
C ILE A 22 3.74 -16.33 20.86
N ASN A 23 3.99 -16.09 22.14
CA ASN A 23 3.98 -14.75 22.72
C ASN A 23 5.01 -13.84 22.05
N GLY A 24 6.21 -14.35 21.74
CA GLY A 24 7.24 -13.59 21.01
C GLY A 24 6.82 -13.22 19.58
N ILE A 25 6.06 -14.07 18.89
CA ILE A 25 5.47 -13.78 17.58
C ILE A 25 4.37 -12.70 17.72
N GLU A 26 3.50 -12.83 18.71
CA GLU A 26 2.42 -11.86 18.97
C GLU A 26 2.97 -10.45 19.26
N GLU A 27 3.98 -10.34 20.14
CA GLU A 27 4.64 -9.07 20.43
C GLU A 27 5.30 -8.45 19.19
N THR A 28 5.90 -9.29 18.35
CA THR A 28 6.54 -8.86 17.10
C THR A 28 5.50 -8.36 16.11
N ASN A 29 4.38 -9.07 15.97
CA ASN A 29 3.25 -8.66 15.14
C ASN A 29 2.62 -7.37 15.63
N GLN A 30 2.51 -7.19 16.95
CA GLN A 30 1.99 -5.96 17.53
C GLN A 30 2.92 -4.77 17.24
N ARG A 31 4.24 -4.93 17.47
CA ARG A 31 5.24 -3.91 17.12
C ARG A 31 5.25 -3.58 15.64
N TRP A 32 5.18 -4.60 14.78
CA TRP A 32 5.06 -4.41 13.34
C TRP A 32 3.77 -3.67 12.99
N ASN A 33 2.66 -3.99 13.63
CA ASN A 33 1.40 -3.30 13.39
C ASN A 33 1.48 -1.82 13.78
N GLU A 34 2.12 -1.49 14.89
CA GLU A 34 2.26 -0.13 15.38
C GLU A 34 3.22 0.71 14.53
N GLN A 35 4.32 0.13 14.05
CA GLN A 35 5.40 0.88 13.40
C GLN A 35 5.42 0.74 11.88
N CYS A 36 5.01 -0.40 11.37
CA CYS A 36 5.25 -0.83 9.99
C CYS A 36 3.97 -1.26 9.26
N SER A 37 2.81 -1.33 9.94
CA SER A 37 1.57 -1.67 9.22
C SER A 37 1.27 -0.60 8.18
N PRO A 38 0.63 -1.00 7.06
CA PRO A 38 0.08 -0.04 6.12
C PRO A 38 -0.77 1.04 6.83
N ARG A 39 -1.56 0.67 7.84
CA ARG A 39 -2.40 1.62 8.60
C ARG A 39 -1.56 2.65 9.38
N SER A 40 -0.52 2.23 10.07
CA SER A 40 0.37 3.15 10.79
C SER A 40 1.17 4.04 9.86
N LEU A 41 1.67 3.50 8.73
CA LEU A 41 2.33 4.29 7.70
C LEU A 41 1.38 5.34 7.09
N TYR A 42 0.12 4.97 6.84
CA TYR A 42 -0.91 5.92 6.39
C TYR A 42 -1.11 7.06 7.39
N HIS A 43 -1.25 6.72 8.68
CA HIS A 43 -1.41 7.74 9.73
C HIS A 43 -0.19 8.65 9.82
N GLN A 44 1.03 8.11 9.79
CA GLN A 44 2.26 8.90 9.82
C GLN A 44 2.36 9.85 8.62
N LEU A 45 2.11 9.36 7.41
CA LEU A 45 2.12 10.17 6.18
C LEU A 45 1.04 11.26 6.17
N LYS A 46 -0.09 11.01 6.85
CA LYS A 46 -1.17 11.98 7.01
C LYS A 46 -0.79 13.07 8.02
N VAL A 47 -0.25 12.68 9.17
CA VAL A 47 0.20 13.61 10.22
C VAL A 47 1.37 14.47 9.76
N SER A 48 2.29 13.91 8.95
CA SER A 48 3.43 14.66 8.40
C SER A 48 3.07 15.68 7.33
N GLY A 49 1.80 15.71 6.87
CA GLY A 49 1.37 16.53 5.74
C GLY A 49 1.96 16.10 4.40
N THR A 50 2.56 14.91 4.34
CA THR A 50 3.15 14.37 3.10
C THR A 50 2.08 14.09 2.06
N TYR A 51 0.90 13.58 2.49
CA TYR A 51 -0.24 13.39 1.60
C TYR A 51 -0.71 14.70 0.97
N ASP A 52 -0.89 15.76 1.77
CA ASP A 52 -1.41 17.02 1.25
C ASP A 52 -0.45 17.64 0.24
N LYS A 53 0.86 17.62 0.52
CA LYS A 53 1.90 18.05 -0.43
C LYS A 53 1.87 17.23 -1.71
N TRP A 54 1.81 15.90 -1.58
CA TRP A 54 1.73 15.01 -2.73
C TRP A 54 0.45 15.25 -3.56
N ILE A 55 -0.71 15.46 -2.92
CA ILE A 55 -1.97 15.76 -3.62
C ILE A 55 -1.83 17.05 -4.43
N GLN A 56 -1.27 18.11 -3.85
CA GLN A 56 -1.08 19.39 -4.55
C GLN A 56 -0.13 19.24 -5.75
N GLU A 57 0.94 18.48 -5.62
CA GLU A 57 1.84 18.16 -6.73
C GLU A 57 1.15 17.29 -7.79
N GLN A 58 0.37 16.29 -7.36
CA GLN A 58 -0.34 15.38 -8.23
C GLN A 58 -1.45 16.08 -9.02
N ILE A 59 -2.14 17.06 -8.42
CA ILE A 59 -3.09 17.93 -9.12
C ILE A 59 -2.38 18.67 -10.26
N LYS A 60 -1.17 19.20 -10.04
CA LYS A 60 -0.38 19.88 -11.09
C LYS A 60 0.03 18.90 -12.20
N ILE A 61 0.56 17.73 -11.83
CA ILE A 61 0.98 16.69 -12.78
C ILE A 61 -0.20 16.19 -13.64
N GLN A 62 -1.37 16.00 -13.03
CA GLN A 62 -2.58 15.56 -13.73
C GLN A 62 -3.38 16.71 -14.38
N GLY A 63 -2.89 17.95 -14.32
CA GLY A 63 -3.56 19.12 -14.90
C GLY A 63 -4.96 19.36 -14.34
N ASN A 64 -5.14 19.15 -13.03
CA ASN A 64 -6.41 19.21 -12.30
C ASN A 64 -7.51 18.31 -12.87
N ARG A 65 -7.15 17.15 -13.44
CA ARG A 65 -8.08 16.20 -14.04
C ARG A 65 -7.98 14.82 -13.43
N CYS A 66 -9.10 14.09 -13.50
CA CYS A 66 -9.14 12.67 -13.22
C CYS A 66 -8.09 11.93 -14.04
N PHE A 67 -7.36 11.03 -13.38
CA PHE A 67 -6.30 10.25 -14.03
C PHE A 67 -6.86 9.42 -15.21
N ASN A 68 -8.12 8.96 -15.14
CA ASN A 68 -8.77 8.32 -16.28
C ASN A 68 -9.00 9.31 -17.43
N LYS A 69 -8.11 9.31 -18.44
CA LYS A 69 -8.21 10.22 -19.60
C LYS A 69 -9.49 10.04 -20.43
N LYS A 70 -10.25 8.95 -20.28
CA LYS A 70 -11.58 8.82 -20.92
C LYS A 70 -12.65 9.68 -20.22
N CYS A 71 -12.53 9.90 -18.91
CA CYS A 71 -13.44 10.80 -18.17
C CYS A 71 -13.24 12.26 -18.56
N ARG A 72 -11.97 12.67 -18.74
CA ARG A 72 -11.54 14.07 -18.95
C ARG A 72 -12.07 15.08 -17.92
N CYS A 73 -12.74 14.64 -16.88
CA CYS A 73 -13.38 15.47 -15.87
C CYS A 73 -12.34 16.23 -15.03
N LEU A 74 -12.63 17.50 -14.75
CA LEU A 74 -11.85 18.35 -13.85
C LEU A 74 -12.23 18.06 -12.40
N PHE A 75 -11.28 18.26 -11.48
CA PHE A 75 -11.61 18.27 -10.06
C PHE A 75 -12.18 19.63 -9.66
N THR A 76 -13.35 19.59 -9.03
CA THR A 76 -14.09 20.75 -8.51
C THR A 76 -14.75 20.36 -7.19
N GLU A 77 -15.40 21.31 -6.51
CA GLU A 77 -16.18 21.00 -5.29
C GLU A 77 -17.30 19.98 -5.56
N ASP A 78 -17.98 20.10 -6.71
CA ASP A 78 -19.05 19.18 -7.14
C ASP A 78 -18.52 17.84 -7.69
N ASN A 79 -17.25 17.79 -8.09
CA ASN A 79 -16.59 16.58 -8.57
C ASN A 79 -15.22 16.41 -7.89
N PRO A 80 -15.20 16.07 -6.60
CA PRO A 80 -13.97 15.96 -5.85
C PRO A 80 -13.13 14.77 -6.31
N TYR A 81 -11.81 14.88 -6.10
CA TYR A 81 -10.90 13.76 -6.30
C TYR A 81 -11.01 12.74 -5.17
N THR A 82 -10.53 11.54 -5.46
CA THR A 82 -10.26 10.46 -4.51
C THR A 82 -8.84 9.98 -4.75
N ILE A 83 -8.13 9.63 -3.67
CA ILE A 83 -6.83 8.98 -3.76
C ILE A 83 -7.10 7.49 -3.98
N ASP A 84 -6.75 6.97 -5.14
CA ASP A 84 -6.92 5.56 -5.50
C ASP A 84 -5.57 4.86 -5.57
N HIS A 85 -5.58 3.55 -5.27
CA HIS A 85 -4.41 2.70 -5.43
C HIS A 85 -4.43 2.07 -6.82
N VAL A 86 -3.40 2.32 -7.64
CA VAL A 86 -3.26 1.71 -8.96
C VAL A 86 -3.32 0.18 -8.84
N LYS A 87 -2.56 -0.38 -7.89
CA LYS A 87 -2.68 -1.76 -7.41
C LYS A 87 -3.53 -1.82 -6.15
N PRO A 88 -4.75 -2.39 -6.19
CA PRO A 88 -5.69 -2.38 -5.07
C PRO A 88 -5.17 -3.20 -3.89
N LEU A 89 -5.35 -2.71 -2.67
CA LEU A 89 -4.89 -3.39 -1.45
C LEU A 89 -5.44 -4.83 -1.27
N THR A 90 -6.54 -5.17 -1.95
CA THR A 90 -7.16 -6.51 -1.95
C THR A 90 -7.29 -7.03 -3.38
N PRO A 91 -6.20 -7.53 -3.99
CA PRO A 91 -6.25 -8.05 -5.35
C PRO A 91 -7.11 -9.30 -5.45
N LYS A 92 -7.82 -9.48 -6.57
CA LYS A 92 -8.63 -10.69 -6.83
C LYS A 92 -7.80 -11.96 -7.06
N LYS A 93 -6.52 -11.81 -7.39
CA LYS A 93 -5.57 -12.90 -7.57
C LYS A 93 -4.31 -12.58 -6.81
N THR A 94 -3.80 -13.55 -6.07
CA THR A 94 -2.50 -13.41 -5.41
C THR A 94 -1.43 -13.22 -6.48
N PRO A 95 -0.55 -12.21 -6.34
CA PRO A 95 0.50 -11.95 -7.31
C PRO A 95 1.53 -13.08 -7.25
N THR A 96 2.03 -13.48 -8.41
CA THR A 96 3.08 -14.52 -8.50
C THR A 96 4.49 -13.93 -8.42
N ASP A 97 4.62 -12.61 -8.56
CA ASP A 97 5.87 -11.86 -8.45
C ASP A 97 5.92 -11.12 -7.08
N PRO A 98 6.95 -11.37 -6.24
CA PRO A 98 7.16 -10.69 -4.97
C PRO A 98 7.22 -9.15 -5.06
N ASP A 99 7.71 -8.58 -6.17
CA ASP A 99 7.75 -7.13 -6.35
C ASP A 99 6.35 -6.55 -6.54
N GLU A 100 5.43 -7.35 -7.07
CA GLU A 100 4.03 -6.94 -7.18
C GLU A 100 3.31 -6.97 -5.84
N LEU A 101 3.58 -7.97 -5.00
CA LEU A 101 3.13 -8.03 -3.60
C LEU A 101 3.48 -6.75 -2.84
N TRP A 102 4.67 -6.19 -3.07
CA TRP A 102 5.04 -4.88 -2.56
C TRP A 102 4.03 -3.83 -3.01
N GLY A 103 3.78 -3.68 -4.32
CA GLY A 103 2.78 -2.74 -4.82
C GLY A 103 1.37 -2.88 -4.20
N TYR A 104 0.93 -4.09 -3.85
CA TYR A 104 -0.37 -4.34 -3.18
C TYR A 104 -0.37 -4.04 -1.68
N THR A 105 0.79 -4.08 -1.03
CA THR A 105 0.95 -3.86 0.41
C THR A 105 1.55 -2.51 0.74
N THR A 106 2.05 -1.77 -0.26
CA THR A 106 2.66 -0.47 -0.04
C THR A 106 1.63 0.64 0.04
N ASN A 107 1.74 1.42 1.10
CA ASN A 107 1.10 2.72 1.21
C ASN A 107 2.05 3.84 0.78
N THR A 108 2.93 3.55 -0.19
CA THR A 108 3.81 4.56 -0.77
C THR A 108 3.06 5.32 -1.86
N THR A 109 3.38 6.61 -2.01
CA THR A 109 2.79 7.49 -3.01
C THR A 109 2.99 7.02 -4.45
N ASN A 110 3.94 6.12 -4.70
CA ASN A 110 4.19 5.47 -5.99
C ASN A 110 3.01 4.65 -6.52
N ASN A 111 2.14 4.18 -5.62
CA ASN A 111 0.95 3.41 -6.00
C ASN A 111 -0.32 4.29 -6.01
N PHE A 112 -0.21 5.59 -5.76
CA PHE A 112 -1.36 6.49 -5.66
C PHE A 112 -1.55 7.33 -6.91
N ILE A 113 -2.81 7.66 -7.18
CA ILE A 113 -3.27 8.53 -8.25
C ILE A 113 -4.55 9.23 -7.82
N LEU A 114 -4.90 10.33 -8.49
CA LEU A 114 -6.17 11.02 -8.24
C LEU A 114 -7.22 10.62 -9.28
N LEU A 115 -8.33 10.05 -8.82
CA LEU A 115 -9.50 9.71 -9.64
C LEU A 115 -10.74 10.47 -9.17
N CYS A 116 -11.65 10.80 -10.08
CA CYS A 116 -13.00 11.19 -9.66
C CYS A 116 -13.73 9.98 -9.05
N ARG A 117 -14.71 10.26 -8.18
CA ARG A 117 -15.47 9.23 -7.45
C ARG A 117 -16.09 8.17 -8.37
N ALA A 118 -16.65 8.58 -9.50
CA ALA A 118 -17.25 7.67 -10.47
C ALA A 118 -16.22 6.71 -11.09
N CYS A 119 -15.05 7.23 -11.49
CA CYS A 119 -13.98 6.41 -12.05
C CYS A 119 -13.40 5.42 -11.04
N ASN A 120 -13.23 5.85 -9.79
CA ASN A 120 -12.76 4.96 -8.72
C ASN A 120 -13.76 3.82 -8.47
N LYS A 121 -15.06 4.13 -8.39
CA LYS A 121 -16.12 3.12 -8.26
C LYS A 121 -16.14 2.14 -9.45
N LEU A 122 -15.96 2.64 -10.67
CA LEU A 122 -15.91 1.81 -11.88
C LEU A 122 -14.68 0.91 -11.93
N LYS A 123 -13.52 1.39 -11.46
CA LYS A 123 -12.30 0.59 -11.39
C LYS A 123 -12.49 -0.62 -10.46
N GLY A 124 -12.98 -0.37 -9.24
CA GLY A 124 -13.07 -1.38 -8.19
C GLY A 124 -11.70 -1.98 -7.84
N ASN A 125 -11.66 -3.30 -7.59
CA ASN A 125 -10.42 -4.02 -7.25
C ASN A 125 -9.66 -4.54 -8.48
N ARG A 126 -9.74 -3.85 -9.62
CA ARG A 126 -8.99 -4.22 -10.82
C ARG A 126 -7.66 -3.46 -10.89
N THR A 127 -6.61 -4.19 -11.23
CA THR A 127 -5.27 -3.66 -11.58
C THR A 127 -5.15 -3.28 -13.04
N ASP A 128 -6.06 -3.81 -13.87
CA ASP A 128 -5.92 -3.83 -15.31
C ASP A 128 -5.75 -2.40 -15.86
N ILE A 129 -4.52 -2.12 -16.31
CA ILE A 129 -4.07 -0.96 -17.10
C ILE A 129 -4.99 -0.72 -18.32
N ASN A 130 -5.80 -1.69 -18.72
CA ASN A 130 -6.77 -1.59 -19.81
C ASN A 130 -8.00 -0.70 -19.53
N ILE A 131 -8.31 -0.36 -18.26
CA ILE A 131 -9.28 0.72 -17.97
C ILE A 131 -8.66 2.10 -18.28
N TRP A 132 -7.33 2.17 -18.39
CA TRP A 132 -6.50 3.37 -18.37
C TRP A 132 -5.91 3.74 -19.73
N ALA A 133 -6.57 3.36 -20.84
CA ALA A 133 -6.15 3.58 -22.23
C ALA A 133 -6.03 5.07 -22.62
N GLY A 134 -5.18 5.80 -21.91
CA GLY A 134 -5.07 7.24 -21.89
C GLY A 134 -3.66 7.68 -21.51
N TRP A 135 -3.09 7.17 -20.42
CA TRP A 135 -1.68 7.38 -20.05
C TRP A 135 -0.87 6.18 -20.56
N ASP A 136 0.14 6.41 -21.41
CA ASP A 136 1.01 5.34 -21.91
C ASP A 136 2.02 4.90 -20.83
N LYS A 137 2.90 3.92 -21.13
CA LYS A 137 3.93 3.47 -20.18
C LYS A 137 4.90 4.58 -19.76
N THR A 138 5.12 5.57 -20.62
CA THR A 138 6.02 6.72 -20.42
C THR A 138 5.49 7.64 -19.33
N ASP A 139 4.20 7.87 -19.37
CA ASP A 139 3.40 8.65 -18.44
C ASP A 139 3.42 8.03 -17.01
N ILE A 140 3.35 6.70 -16.91
CA ILE A 140 3.53 5.94 -15.65
C ILE A 140 4.99 5.99 -15.15
N GLN A 141 5.97 5.91 -16.06
CA GLN A 141 7.38 6.05 -15.70
C GLN A 141 7.69 7.44 -15.13
N LYS A 142 7.12 8.51 -15.67
CA LYS A 142 7.29 9.87 -15.16
C LYS A 142 6.79 10.00 -13.72
N LEU A 143 5.62 9.43 -13.40
CA LEU A 143 5.11 9.38 -12.03
C LEU A 143 6.09 8.67 -11.09
N ARG A 144 6.59 7.50 -11.50
CA ARG A 144 7.58 6.75 -10.71
C ARG A 144 8.90 7.49 -10.52
N GLN A 145 9.28 8.38 -11.44
CA GLN A 145 10.49 9.20 -11.34
C GLN A 145 10.31 10.40 -10.41
N THR A 146 9.16 11.07 -10.45
CA THR A 146 8.86 12.21 -9.56
C THR A 146 8.65 11.82 -8.11
N SER A 147 8.31 10.55 -7.86
CA SER A 147 8.02 10.03 -6.52
C SER A 147 9.22 9.32 -5.87
N LYS A 148 10.36 9.21 -6.56
CA LYS A 148 11.60 8.75 -5.91
C LYS A 148 12.06 9.84 -4.93
N PRO A 149 12.35 9.50 -3.66
CA PRO A 149 13.02 10.43 -2.76
C PRO A 149 14.29 10.89 -3.45
N GLN A 150 14.49 12.21 -3.58
CA GLN A 150 15.80 12.74 -3.90
C GLN A 150 16.72 12.36 -2.74
N LEU A 151 17.37 11.20 -2.85
CA LEU A 151 18.54 10.86 -2.06
C LEU A 151 19.57 11.92 -2.40
N LYS A 152 19.59 13.00 -1.61
CA LYS A 152 20.70 13.93 -1.56
C LYS A 152 21.89 13.12 -1.07
N THR A 153 22.71 12.65 -1.99
CA THR A 153 24.06 12.20 -1.70
C THR A 153 24.79 13.38 -1.07
N ARG A 154 24.97 13.35 0.25
CA ARG A 154 25.95 14.22 0.90
C ARG A 154 27.32 13.69 0.47
N ILE A 155 28.03 14.49 -0.32
CA ILE A 155 29.49 14.40 -0.49
C ILE A 155 30.12 14.98 0.77
#